data_AF-A0A3G8LHV0-F1
#
_entry.id   AF-A0A3G8LHV0-F1
#
_cell.length_a   1.000
_cell.length_b   1.000
_cell.length_c   1.000
_cell.angle_alpha   90.00
_cell.angle_beta   90.00
_cell.angle_gamma   90.00
#
_symmetry.space_group_name_H-M   'P 1'
#
loop_
_entity.id
_entity.type
_entity.pdbx_description
1 polymer ?
#
loop_
_entity_poly.entity_id
_entity_poly.type
_entity_poly.pdbx_seq_one_letter_code
_entity_poly.pdbx_strand_id
1 'polypeptide(L)'
;MEKIKIENLENQSLQFKRDFIAKYCMYSRLQKHAGSLKQKNVIQTKSDLEIFIESLSADYKKIFVETFVLNNSDSSWYLRYFSKNDYYRKLNFVVNLFIRFIHATNNSK
;
A
#
# COMPACT_ATOMS: atom_id res chain seq x y z
N MET A 1 -1.02 -17.47 -7.80
CA MET A 1 -1.73 -16.69 -6.78
C MET A 1 -3.21 -17.00 -6.95
N GLU A 2 -3.80 -17.63 -5.95
CA GLU A 2 -5.24 -17.87 -5.90
C GLU A 2 -5.96 -16.54 -6.16
N LYS A 3 -6.90 -16.50 -7.11
CA LYS A 3 -7.74 -15.33 -7.37
C LYS A 3 -8.64 -15.14 -6.14
N ILE A 4 -8.11 -14.55 -5.07
CA ILE A 4 -8.94 -13.99 -4.01
C ILE A 4 -9.81 -12.96 -4.73
N LYS A 5 -11.10 -13.24 -4.88
CA LYS A 5 -12.06 -12.25 -5.36
C LYS A 5 -11.91 -11.04 -4.45
N ILE A 6 -11.48 -9.91 -5.00
CA ILE A 6 -11.18 -8.70 -4.24
C ILE A 6 -12.42 -8.20 -3.47
N GLU A 7 -13.61 -8.57 -3.94
CA GLU A 7 -14.91 -8.43 -3.26
C GLU A 7 -14.90 -8.97 -1.81
N ASN A 8 -14.06 -9.97 -1.50
CA ASN A 8 -13.93 -10.51 -0.14
C ASN A 8 -12.95 -9.72 0.73
N LEU A 9 -12.06 -8.87 0.16
CA LEU A 9 -11.02 -8.15 0.91
C LEU A 9 -11.59 -7.03 1.77
N GLU A 10 -12.65 -6.34 1.32
CA GLU A 10 -13.26 -5.25 2.07
C GLU A 10 -13.88 -5.71 3.39
N ASN A 11 -14.35 -6.96 3.44
CA ASN A 11 -14.98 -7.56 4.61
C ASN A 11 -13.99 -8.25 5.56
N GLN A 12 -12.70 -8.29 5.22
CA GLN A 12 -11.68 -8.91 6.07
C GLN A 12 -11.29 -8.02 7.26
N SER A 13 -10.69 -8.65 8.26
CA SER A 13 -10.09 -7.96 9.41
C SER A 13 -9.02 -6.95 8.98
N LEU A 14 -8.84 -5.91 9.79
CA LEU A 14 -7.78 -4.91 9.55
C LEU A 14 -6.41 -5.59 9.45
N GLN A 15 -6.16 -6.62 10.26
CA GLN A 15 -4.90 -7.36 10.23
C GLN A 15 -4.68 -8.03 8.88
N PHE A 16 -5.68 -8.75 8.36
CA PHE A 16 -5.58 -9.40 7.06
C PHE A 16 -5.32 -8.41 5.93
N LYS A 17 -6.02 -7.27 5.93
CA LYS A 17 -5.82 -6.20 4.96
C LYS A 17 -4.40 -5.65 5.03
N ARG A 18 -3.87 -5.42 6.23
CA ARG A 18 -2.47 -4.98 6.42
C ARG A 18 -1.47 -5.97 5.86
N ASP A 19 -1.68 -7.27 6.11
CA ASP A 19 -0.81 -8.34 5.60
C ASP A 19 -0.85 -8.41 4.07
N PHE A 20 -2.04 -8.25 3.48
CA PHE A 20 -2.20 -8.15 2.03
C PHE A 20 -1.40 -6.97 1.45
N ILE A 21 -1.53 -5.78 2.04
CA ILE A 21 -0.83 -4.56 1.57
C ILE A 21 0.68 -4.73 1.68
N ALA A 22 1.18 -5.29 2.79
CA ALA A 22 2.61 -5.54 2.97
C ALA A 22 3.16 -6.47 1.88
N LYS A 23 2.45 -7.57 1.59
CA LYS A 23 2.81 -8.50 0.49
C LYS A 23 2.76 -7.81 -0.87
N TYR A 24 1.76 -6.97 -1.11
CA TYR A 24 1.65 -6.19 -2.35
C TYR A 24 2.84 -5.24 -2.53
N CYS A 25 3.22 -4.48 -1.49
CA CYS A 25 4.35 -3.56 -1.53
C CYS A 25 5.68 -4.31 -1.76
N MET A 26 5.86 -5.45 -1.09
CA MET A 26 7.02 -6.32 -1.30
C MET A 26 7.10 -6.82 -2.75
N TYR A 27 5.98 -7.28 -3.30
CA TYR A 27 5.91 -7.75 -4.68
C TYR A 27 6.22 -6.64 -5.69
N SER A 28 5.65 -5.44 -5.51
CA SER A 28 5.93 -4.28 -6.35
C SER A 28 7.42 -3.91 -6.35
N ARG A 29 8.08 -3.96 -5.19
CA ARG A 29 9.53 -3.73 -5.07
C ARG A 29 10.35 -4.78 -5.82
N LEU A 30 9.98 -6.06 -5.72
CA LEU A 30 10.65 -7.13 -6.44
C LEU A 30 10.51 -6.98 -7.96
N GLN A 31 9.32 -6.60 -8.45
CA GLN A 31 9.12 -6.34 -9.88
C GLN A 31 10.00 -5.19 -10.39
N LYS A 32 10.12 -4.10 -9.63
CA LYS A 32 11.01 -2.98 -9.98
C LYS A 32 12.47 -3.43 -10.09
N HIS A 33 12.97 -4.20 -9.12
CA HIS A 33 14.35 -4.73 -9.18
C HIS A 33 14.57 -5.71 -10.33
N ALA A 34 13.61 -6.59 -10.61
CA ALA A 34 13.71 -7.54 -11.72
C ALA A 34 13.65 -6.83 -13.09
N GLY A 35 12.84 -5.78 -13.22
CA GLY A 35 12.72 -4.96 -14.43
C GLY A 35 13.94 -4.07 -14.68
N SER A 36 14.54 -3.49 -13.62
CA SER A 36 15.75 -2.66 -13.74
C SER A 36 16.98 -3.42 -14.23
N LEU A 37 17.01 -4.75 -14.05
CA LEU A 37 18.08 -5.60 -14.59
C LEU A 37 17.94 -5.85 -16.10
N LYS A 38 16.78 -5.57 -16.72
CA LYS A 38 16.47 -5.99 -18.09
C LYS A 38 16.38 -4.87 -19.13
N GLN A 39 16.30 -3.58 -18.77
CA GLN A 39 16.05 -2.52 -19.76
C GLN A 39 16.75 -1.19 -19.46
N LYS A 40 17.49 -0.66 -20.45
CA LYS A 40 18.13 0.67 -20.43
C LYS A 40 17.30 1.80 -21.09
N ASN A 41 16.18 1.51 -21.77
CA ASN A 41 15.52 2.50 -22.67
C ASN A 41 13.97 2.45 -22.68
N VAL A 42 13.28 2.10 -21.58
CA VAL A 42 11.80 2.13 -21.55
C VAL A 42 11.29 3.30 -20.71
N ILE A 43 10.37 4.08 -21.28
CA ILE A 43 9.63 5.15 -20.58
C ILE A 43 8.96 4.52 -19.36
N GLN A 44 9.42 4.89 -18.16
CA GLN A 44 8.95 4.30 -16.92
C GLN A 44 7.52 4.79 -16.62
N THR A 45 6.51 4.01 -16.99
CA THR A 45 5.13 4.25 -16.55
C THR A 45 5.06 4.09 -15.04
N LYS A 46 4.41 5.04 -14.34
CA LYS A 46 4.21 4.95 -12.88
C LYS A 46 3.45 3.68 -12.54
N SER A 47 3.89 2.97 -11.50
CA SER A 47 3.17 1.78 -11.01
C SER A 47 1.90 2.17 -10.27
N ASP A 48 0.92 1.27 -10.21
CA ASP A 48 -0.33 1.47 -9.45
C ASP A 48 -0.04 1.89 -7.99
N LEU A 49 1.03 1.35 -7.38
CA LEU A 49 1.50 1.74 -6.04
C LEU A 49 1.98 3.21 -5.98
N GLU A 50 2.74 3.66 -6.98
CA GLU A 50 3.23 5.05 -7.05
C GLU A 50 2.07 6.03 -7.22
N ILE A 51 1.14 5.72 -8.12
CA ILE A 51 -0.07 6.51 -8.36
C ILE A 51 -0.86 6.65 -7.06
N PHE A 52 -1.06 5.55 -6.34
CA PHE A 52 -1.75 5.56 -5.06
C PHE A 52 -1.05 6.48 -4.05
N ILE A 53 0.25 6.30 -3.83
CA ILE A 53 1.04 7.06 -2.84
C ILE A 53 1.03 8.57 -3.14
N GLU A 54 1.08 8.96 -4.42
CA GLU A 54 1.03 10.35 -4.83
C GLU A 54 -0.35 10.99 -4.65
N SER A 55 -1.43 10.21 -4.71
CA SER A 55 -2.80 10.69 -4.50
C SER A 55 -3.14 10.98 -3.04
N LEU A 56 -2.33 10.49 -2.09
CA LEU A 56 -2.58 10.64 -0.66
C LEU A 56 -2.16 12.02 -0.14
N SER A 57 -2.98 12.60 0.74
CA SER A 57 -2.56 13.73 1.57
C SER A 57 -1.36 13.37 2.46
N ALA A 58 -0.60 14.37 2.92
CA ALA A 58 0.64 14.20 3.67
C ALA A 58 0.57 13.17 4.83
N ASP A 59 -0.47 13.24 5.67
CA ASP A 59 -0.63 12.32 6.81
C ASP A 59 -0.82 10.87 6.39
N TYR A 60 -1.78 10.61 5.49
CA TYR A 60 -2.06 9.26 5.00
C TYR A 60 -0.87 8.72 4.21
N LYS A 61 -0.20 9.58 3.44
CA LYS A 61 1.03 9.23 2.72
C LYS A 61 2.11 8.79 3.71
N LYS A 62 2.33 9.55 4.78
CA LYS A 62 3.31 9.20 5.83
C LYS A 62 2.98 7.88 6.49
N ILE A 63 1.73 7.70 6.93
CA ILE A 63 1.27 6.45 7.54
C ILE A 63 1.47 5.26 6.61
N PHE A 64 1.06 5.39 5.35
CA PHE A 64 1.16 4.30 4.38
C PHE A 64 2.61 3.94 4.06
N VAL A 65 3.46 4.95 3.81
CA VAL A 65 4.87 4.75 3.46
C VAL A 65 5.64 4.13 4.62
N GLU A 66 5.54 4.70 5.82
CA GLU A 66 6.26 4.19 7.00
C GLU A 66 5.81 2.76 7.35
N THR A 67 4.49 2.49 7.28
CA THR A 67 3.94 1.19 7.69
C THR A 67 4.20 0.09 6.67
N PHE A 68 4.03 0.36 5.37
CA PHE A 68 3.99 -0.69 4.34
C PHE A 68 5.14 -0.65 3.35
N VAL A 69 5.63 0.53 2.99
CA VAL A 69 6.69 0.68 1.97
C VAL A 69 8.07 0.53 2.61
N LEU A 70 8.29 1.26 3.71
CA LEU A 70 9.53 1.20 4.48
C LEU A 70 9.52 0.05 5.49
N ASN A 71 8.32 -0.41 5.90
CA ASN A 71 8.14 -1.42 6.94
C ASN A 71 8.93 -1.05 8.21
N ASN A 72 8.66 0.15 8.73
CA ASN A 72 9.38 0.73 9.86
C ASN A 72 9.33 -0.21 11.07
N SER A 73 10.50 -0.57 11.60
CA SER A 73 10.65 -1.51 12.71
C SER A 73 10.26 -0.92 14.06
N ASP A 74 10.24 0.40 14.20
CA ASP A 74 9.77 1.07 15.42
C ASP A 74 8.23 1.02 15.45
N SER A 75 7.67 0.12 16.25
CA SER A 75 6.22 -0.04 16.39
C SER A 75 5.50 1.19 16.95
N SER A 76 6.24 2.16 17.48
CA SER A 76 5.76 3.38 18.12
C SER A 76 6.11 4.66 17.35
N TRP A 77 6.67 4.56 16.14
CA TRP A 77 7.12 5.71 15.34
C TRP A 77 6.04 6.80 15.21
N TYR A 78 4.78 6.38 15.14
CA TYR A 78 3.63 7.26 14.94
C TYR A 78 3.41 8.22 16.13
N LEU A 79 3.85 7.87 17.34
CA LEU A 79 3.67 8.71 18.53
C LEU A 79 4.43 10.04 18.44
N ARG A 80 5.39 10.15 17.52
CA ARG A 80 6.12 11.40 17.23
C ARG A 80 5.28 12.41 16.45
N TYR A 81 4.13 11.98 15.87
CA TYR A 81 3.33 12.78 14.94
C TYR A 81 1.83 12.75 15.26
N PHE A 82 1.33 11.63 15.79
CA PHE A 82 -0.09 11.37 15.99
C PHE A 82 -0.33 10.78 17.37
N SER A 83 -1.48 11.07 17.96
CA SER A 83 -1.97 10.27 19.09
C SER A 83 -2.27 8.84 18.63
N LYS A 84 -2.25 7.87 19.56
CA LYS A 84 -2.56 6.48 19.27
C LYS A 84 -3.90 6.32 18.54
N ASN A 85 -4.95 6.96 19.05
CA ASN A 85 -6.29 6.85 18.48
C ASN A 85 -6.37 7.46 17.08
N ASP A 86 -5.75 8.61 16.88
CA ASP A 86 -5.75 9.27 15.57
C ASP A 86 -4.98 8.46 14.53
N TYR A 87 -3.83 7.90 14.92
CA TYR A 87 -3.06 6.98 14.08
C TYR A 87 -3.89 5.78 13.63
N TYR A 88 -4.51 5.04 14.56
CA TYR A 88 -5.27 3.84 14.19
C TYR A 88 -6.51 4.18 13.34
N ARG A 89 -7.16 5.32 13.58
CA ARG A 89 -8.26 5.80 12.74
C ARG A 89 -7.77 6.08 11.31
N LYS A 90 -6.67 6.82 11.17
CA LYS A 90 -6.08 7.15 9.86
C LYS A 90 -5.53 5.91 9.15
N LEU A 91 -4.91 4.99 9.89
CA LEU A 91 -4.43 3.70 9.39
C LEU A 91 -5.58 2.87 8.81
N ASN A 92 -6.68 2.73 9.56
CA ASN A 92 -7.85 2.01 9.07
C ASN A 92 -8.43 2.65 7.80
N PHE A 93 -8.51 3.98 7.76
CA PHE A 93 -8.95 4.70 6.57
C PHE A 93 -8.05 4.40 5.35
N VAL A 94 -6.73 4.60 5.47
CA VAL A 94 -5.82 4.44 4.33
C VAL A 94 -5.72 2.98 3.87
N VAL A 95 -5.85 2.02 4.78
CA VAL A 95 -5.92 0.59 4.43
C VAL A 95 -7.15 0.30 3.57
N ASN A 96 -8.34 0.75 4.00
CA ASN A 96 -9.57 0.52 3.22
C ASN A 96 -9.53 1.28 1.88
N LEU A 97 -8.96 2.48 1.87
CA LEU A 97 -8.79 3.27 0.65
C LEU A 97 -7.89 2.54 -0.37
N PHE A 98 -6.80 1.92 0.08
CA PHE A 98 -5.93 1.13 -0.78
C PHE A 98 -6.63 -0.09 -1.38
N ILE A 99 -7.41 -0.82 -0.58
CA ILE A 99 -8.16 -1.98 -1.08
C ILE A 99 -9.13 -1.57 -2.19
N ARG A 100 -9.87 -0.46 -1.99
CA ARG A 100 -10.78 0.11 -3.00
C ARG A 100 -10.05 0.57 -4.26
N PHE A 101 -8.90 1.20 -4.10
CA PHE A 101 -8.06 1.63 -5.22
C PHE A 101 -7.66 0.42 -6.08
N ILE A 102 -7.12 -0.63 -5.47
CA ILE A 102 -6.71 -1.84 -6.18
C ILE A 102 -7.90 -2.55 -6.85
N HIS A 103 -9.06 -2.57 -6.20
CA HIS A 103 -10.28 -3.09 -6.80
C HIS A 103 -10.65 -2.33 -8.09
N ALA A 104 -10.67 -1.00 -8.03
CA ALA A 104 -10.99 -0.15 -9.18
C ALA A 104 -9.99 -0.32 -10.33
N THR A 105 -8.69 -0.39 -10.02
CA THR A 105 -7.64 -0.55 -11.05
C THR A 105 -7.66 -1.92 -11.71
N ASN A 106 -8.06 -2.97 -10.99
CA ASN A 106 -8.13 -4.33 -11.55
C ASN A 106 -9.39 -4.58 -12.37
N ASN A 107 -10.50 -3.89 -12.08
CA ASN A 107 -11.72 -3.97 -12.89
C ASN A 107 -11.68 -3.10 -14.15
N SER A 108 -10.67 -2.22 -14.25
CA SER A 108 -10.47 -1.35 -15.42
C SER A 108 -9.50 -1.95 -16.45
N LYS A 109 -8.98 -3.17 -16.21
CA LYS A 109 -8.07 -3.92 -17.08
C LYS A 109 -8.76 -5.17 -17.61
#